data_AF-A0A1G0A7F7-F1
#
_entry.id   AF-A0A1G0A7F7-F1
#
_cell.length_a   1.000
_cell.length_b   1.000
_cell.length_c   1.000
_cell.angle_alpha   90.00
_cell.angle_beta   90.00
_cell.angle_gamma   90.00
#
_symmetry.space_group_name_H-M   'P 1'
#
loop_
_entity.id
_entity.type
_entity.pdbx_description
1 polymer ?
#
loop_
_entity_poly.entity_id
_entity_poly.type
_entity_poly.pdbx_seq_one_letter_code
_entity_poly.pdbx_strand_id
1 'polypeptide(L)'
;MDSPPPSPLPRLKVSSLALLGIAVIAVVVLVAIYGYILFVTTMAFHSKLWWMGLVSFIFAAVFYLLSAATKDRTIMRSASAAFFLIGAGGFYGSLFLNNDSEFSKLVWLVILSILVVLILVGIVYMARTEERDAARKAQRRLTP
;
A
#
# COMPACT_ATOMS: atom_id res chain seq x y z
N MET A 1 11.62 -44.87 11.01
CA MET A 1 12.50 -43.92 10.30
C MET A 1 11.90 -42.54 10.49
N ASP A 2 12.34 -41.82 11.52
CA ASP A 2 11.88 -40.46 11.78
C ASP A 2 12.64 -39.49 10.87
N SER A 3 11.94 -38.89 9.93
CA SER A 3 12.50 -37.84 9.07
C SER A 3 12.84 -36.61 9.92
N PRO A 4 14.07 -36.05 9.81
CA PRO A 4 14.43 -34.85 10.57
C PRO A 4 13.47 -33.70 10.24
N PRO A 5 13.13 -32.84 11.21
CA PRO A 5 12.23 -31.72 11.00
C PRO A 5 12.77 -30.82 9.89
N PRO A 6 11.91 -30.30 8.99
CA PRO A 6 12.36 -29.47 7.89
C PRO A 6 13.09 -28.25 8.45
N SER A 7 14.36 -28.11 8.06
CA SER A 7 15.17 -26.93 8.34
C SER A 7 14.37 -25.68 7.95
N PRO A 8 14.20 -24.68 8.83
CA PRO A 8 13.54 -23.45 8.46
C PRO A 8 14.33 -22.81 7.30
N LEU A 9 13.65 -22.51 6.20
CA LEU A 9 14.26 -21.83 5.06
C LEU A 9 14.96 -20.55 5.55
N PRO A 10 16.17 -20.23 5.06
CA PRO A 10 16.88 -19.01 5.43
C PRO A 10 16.00 -17.81 5.09
N ARG A 11 15.48 -17.11 6.11
CA ARG A 11 14.80 -15.83 5.87
C ARG A 11 15.85 -14.85 5.38
N LEU A 12 15.77 -14.46 4.10
CA LEU A 12 16.66 -13.48 3.50
C LEU A 12 16.63 -12.21 4.36
N LYS A 13 17.76 -11.93 5.02
CA LYS A 13 17.87 -10.90 6.04
C LYS A 13 18.30 -9.61 5.35
N VAL A 14 17.34 -8.88 4.79
CA VAL A 14 17.61 -7.55 4.21
C VAL A 14 18.04 -6.62 5.34
N SER A 15 19.26 -6.06 5.22
CA SER A 15 19.81 -5.12 6.20
C SER A 15 18.93 -3.86 6.29
N SER A 16 18.71 -3.34 7.50
CA SER A 16 17.90 -2.14 7.74
C SER A 16 18.38 -0.93 6.93
N LEU A 17 19.70 -0.85 6.69
CA LEU A 17 20.30 0.21 5.89
C LEU A 17 19.94 0.08 4.40
N ALA A 18 19.93 -1.14 3.88
CA ALA A 18 19.52 -1.41 2.50
C ALA A 18 18.03 -1.13 2.31
N LEU A 19 17.19 -1.43 3.31
CA LEU A 19 15.77 -1.12 3.26
C LEU A 19 15.51 0.40 3.22
N LEU A 20 16.27 1.16 4.02
CA LEU A 20 16.18 2.62 4.01
C LEU A 20 16.66 3.20 2.67
N GLY A 21 17.74 2.67 2.10
CA GLY A 21 18.21 3.05 0.76
C GLY A 21 17.16 2.80 -0.32
N ILE A 22 16.51 1.63 -0.31
CA ILE A 22 15.41 1.30 -1.23
C ILE A 22 14.23 2.25 -1.04
N ALA A 23 13.89 2.58 0.22
CA ALA A 23 12.79 3.51 0.52
C ALA A 23 13.09 4.92 -0.03
N VAL A 24 14.31 5.42 0.14
CA VAL A 24 14.72 6.73 -0.41
C VAL A 24 14.64 6.74 -1.93
N ILE A 25 15.16 5.71 -2.60
CA ILE A 25 15.07 5.58 -4.07
C ILE A 25 13.61 5.55 -4.51
N ALA A 26 12.75 4.79 -3.82
CA ALA A 26 11.33 4.72 -4.12
C ALA A 26 10.65 6.11 -4.02
N VAL A 27 10.99 6.90 -2.98
CA VAL A 27 10.48 8.27 -2.82
C VAL A 27 10.94 9.18 -3.96
N VAL A 28 12.22 9.12 -4.35
CA VAL A 28 12.75 9.92 -5.47
C VAL A 28 12.05 9.57 -6.77
N VAL A 29 11.87 8.27 -7.06
CA VAL A 29 11.13 7.79 -8.23
C VAL A 29 9.69 8.26 -8.21
N LEU A 30 9.02 8.21 -7.06
CA LEU A 30 7.66 8.71 -6.88
C LEU A 30 7.53 10.21 -7.17
N VAL A 31 8.43 11.02 -6.61
CA VAL A 31 8.48 12.46 -6.87
C VAL A 31 8.69 12.74 -8.35
N ALA A 32 9.56 11.99 -9.02
CA ALA A 32 9.78 12.11 -10.45
C ALA A 32 8.53 11.75 -11.27
N ILE A 33 7.85 10.63 -10.93
CA ILE A 33 6.62 10.20 -11.63
C ILE A 33 5.50 11.22 -11.44
N TYR A 34 5.24 11.67 -10.21
CA TYR A 34 4.21 12.66 -9.94
C TYR A 34 4.55 14.01 -10.58
N GLY A 35 5.81 14.45 -10.50
CA GLY A 35 6.27 15.66 -11.16
C GLY A 35 6.08 15.59 -12.68
N TYR A 36 6.41 14.45 -13.31
CA TYR A 36 6.18 14.24 -14.73
C TYR A 36 4.69 14.33 -15.09
N ILE A 37 3.82 13.63 -14.35
CA ILE A 37 2.37 13.66 -14.61
C ILE A 37 1.82 15.09 -14.46
N LEU A 38 2.21 15.81 -13.40
CA LEU A 38 1.69 17.14 -13.13
C LEU A 38 2.19 18.19 -14.14
N PHE A 39 3.49 18.21 -14.44
CA PHE A 39 4.11 19.33 -15.14
C PHE A 39 4.46 19.06 -16.60
N VAL A 40 4.71 17.81 -16.99
CA VAL A 40 5.17 17.48 -18.34
C VAL A 40 4.03 17.03 -19.24
N THR A 41 3.03 16.32 -18.70
CA THR A 41 1.93 15.83 -19.53
C THR A 41 0.97 16.95 -19.94
N THR A 42 0.53 16.92 -21.20
CA THR A 42 -0.47 17.84 -21.78
C THR A 42 -1.92 17.42 -21.52
N MET A 43 -2.13 16.42 -20.66
CA MET A 43 -3.45 15.87 -20.36
C MET A 43 -4.32 16.88 -19.60
N ALA A 44 -5.64 16.75 -19.72
CA ALA A 44 -6.57 17.49 -18.87
C ALA A 44 -6.33 17.16 -17.39
N PHE A 45 -6.58 18.13 -16.50
CA PHE A 45 -6.30 17.99 -15.07
C PHE A 45 -7.05 16.80 -14.42
N HIS A 46 -8.27 16.53 -14.88
CA HIS A 46 -9.04 15.34 -14.53
C HIS A 46 -8.27 14.04 -14.81
N SER A 47 -7.70 13.89 -16.02
CA SER A 47 -6.93 12.71 -16.41
C SER A 47 -5.59 12.62 -15.67
N LYS A 48 -4.97 13.76 -15.32
CA LYS A 48 -3.77 13.76 -14.47
C LYS A 48 -4.06 13.14 -13.11
N LEU A 49 -5.17 13.55 -12.48
CA LEU A 49 -5.62 12.99 -11.20
C LEU A 49 -5.93 11.49 -11.28
N TRP A 50 -6.49 11.03 -12.40
CA TRP A 50 -6.73 9.60 -12.66
C TRP A 50 -5.43 8.80 -12.64
N TRP A 51 -4.43 9.25 -13.39
CA TRP A 51 -3.13 8.58 -13.48
C TRP A 51 -2.35 8.65 -12.18
N MET A 52 -2.39 9.78 -11.48
CA MET A 52 -1.81 9.88 -10.14
C MET A 52 -2.49 8.94 -9.16
N GLY A 53 -3.83 8.84 -9.21
CA GLY A 53 -4.61 7.90 -8.42
C GLY A 53 -4.14 6.46 -8.63
N LEU A 54 -4.02 6.05 -9.89
CA LEU A 54 -3.60 4.71 -10.30
C LEU A 54 -2.19 4.37 -9.85
N VAL A 55 -1.22 5.27 -10.09
CA VAL A 55 0.17 5.10 -9.65
C VAL A 55 0.23 4.95 -8.13
N SER A 56 -0.51 5.76 -7.40
CA SER A 56 -0.54 5.70 -5.93
C SER A 56 -1.06 4.37 -5.42
N PHE A 57 -2.10 3.79 -6.03
CA PHE A 57 -2.58 2.46 -5.65
C PHE A 57 -1.57 1.35 -5.95
N ILE A 58 -0.85 1.43 -7.08
CA ILE A 58 0.23 0.48 -7.38
C ILE A 58 1.30 0.55 -6.29
N PHE A 59 1.74 1.75 -5.93
CA PHE A 59 2.72 1.92 -4.86
C PHE A 59 2.19 1.49 -3.50
N ALA A 60 0.92 1.78 -3.19
CA ALA A 60 0.29 1.30 -1.96
C ALA A 60 0.33 -0.23 -1.86
N ALA A 61 0.04 -0.95 -2.95
CA ALA A 61 0.14 -2.40 -3.03
C ALA A 61 1.59 -2.89 -2.90
N VAL A 62 2.54 -2.24 -3.56
CA VAL A 62 3.98 -2.58 -3.47
C VAL A 62 4.49 -2.39 -2.04
N PHE A 63 4.24 -1.24 -1.41
CA PHE A 63 4.64 -0.99 -0.01
C PHE A 63 3.96 -1.94 0.97
N TYR A 64 2.71 -2.33 0.69
CA TYR A 64 2.02 -3.35 1.48
C TYR A 64 2.70 -4.72 1.38
N LEU A 65 3.06 -5.16 0.18
CA LEU A 65 3.81 -6.40 -0.03
C LEU A 65 5.19 -6.36 0.61
N LEU A 66 5.91 -5.24 0.48
CA LEU A 66 7.18 -5.06 1.18
C LEU A 66 7.02 -5.10 2.70
N SER A 67 5.93 -4.54 3.25
CA SER A 67 5.62 -4.66 4.68
C SER A 67 5.48 -6.12 5.12
N ALA A 68 4.89 -6.98 4.29
CA ALA A 68 4.79 -8.40 4.62
C ALA A 68 6.17 -9.07 4.63
N ALA A 69 7.06 -8.64 3.73
CA ALA A 69 8.41 -9.19 3.56
C ALA A 69 9.47 -8.64 4.54
N THR A 70 9.23 -7.50 5.19
CA THR A 70 10.23 -6.86 6.06
C THR A 70 9.92 -6.84 7.55
N LYS A 71 10.98 -6.61 8.33
CA LYS A 71 10.94 -6.52 9.80
C LYS A 71 10.33 -5.20 10.27
N ASP A 72 10.49 -4.13 9.49
CA ASP A 72 10.01 -2.79 9.80
C ASP A 72 8.61 -2.53 9.23
N ARG A 73 7.66 -3.32 9.72
CA ARG A 73 6.28 -3.36 9.21
C ARG A 73 5.54 -2.04 9.39
N THR A 74 5.86 -1.30 10.46
CA THR A 74 5.16 -0.06 10.82
C THR A 74 5.37 1.03 9.77
N ILE A 75 6.61 1.25 9.34
CA ILE A 75 6.94 2.28 8.35
C ILE A 75 6.31 1.93 7.00
N MET A 76 6.50 0.69 6.54
CA MET A 76 5.99 0.21 5.26
C MET A 76 4.44 0.23 5.20
N ARG A 77 3.75 -0.10 6.31
CA ARG A 77 2.29 0.02 6.40
C ARG A 77 1.81 1.45 6.38
N SER A 78 2.47 2.34 7.13
CA SER A 78 2.10 3.75 7.15
C SER A 78 2.27 4.38 5.76
N ALA A 79 3.33 4.02 5.04
CA ALA A 79 3.55 4.44 3.65
C ALA A 79 2.45 3.89 2.73
N SER A 80 2.13 2.59 2.83
CA SER A 80 1.05 1.98 2.06
C SER A 80 -0.30 2.67 2.29
N ALA A 81 -0.66 2.96 3.54
CA ALA A 81 -1.87 3.68 3.89
C ALA A 81 -1.88 5.12 3.34
N ALA A 82 -0.75 5.83 3.42
CA ALA A 82 -0.62 7.17 2.85
C ALA A 82 -0.82 7.16 1.32
N PHE A 83 -0.15 6.25 0.60
CA PHE A 83 -0.33 6.12 -0.84
C PHE A 83 -1.73 5.65 -1.22
N PHE A 84 -2.37 4.83 -0.39
CA PHE A 84 -3.76 4.44 -0.59
C PHE A 84 -4.70 5.65 -0.50
N LEU A 85 -4.52 6.51 0.49
CA LEU A 85 -5.31 7.74 0.65
C LEU A 85 -5.09 8.72 -0.50
N ILE A 86 -3.83 8.91 -0.93
CA ILE A 86 -3.50 9.73 -2.11
C ILE A 86 -4.15 9.15 -3.36
N GLY A 87 -4.12 7.82 -3.52
CA GLY A 87 -4.75 7.11 -4.62
C GLY A 87 -6.26 7.32 -4.67
N ALA A 88 -6.93 7.08 -3.55
CA ALA A 88 -8.36 7.30 -3.41
C ALA A 88 -8.73 8.76 -3.70
N GLY A 89 -8.03 9.71 -3.08
CA GLY A 89 -8.25 11.15 -3.32
C GLY A 89 -8.07 11.55 -4.79
N GLY A 90 -7.05 11.01 -5.46
CA GLY A 90 -6.82 11.23 -6.89
C GLY A 90 -7.97 10.71 -7.75
N PHE A 91 -8.44 9.48 -7.52
CA PHE A 91 -9.57 8.90 -8.26
C PHE A 91 -10.90 9.60 -8.00
N TYR A 92 -11.24 9.88 -6.75
CA TYR A 92 -12.46 10.63 -6.42
C TYR A 92 -12.39 12.04 -7.01
N GLY A 93 -11.29 12.77 -6.81
CA GLY A 93 -11.09 14.11 -7.36
C GLY A 93 -11.18 14.14 -8.89
N SER A 94 -10.61 13.12 -9.53
CA SER A 94 -10.77 12.88 -10.97
C SER A 94 -12.28 12.80 -11.31
N LEU A 95 -13.05 11.88 -10.74
CA LEU A 95 -14.48 11.72 -11.08
C LEU A 95 -15.33 13.00 -10.98
N PHE A 96 -15.08 13.86 -9.99
CA PHE A 96 -15.81 15.12 -9.84
C PHE A 96 -15.40 16.21 -10.85
N LEU A 97 -14.16 16.18 -11.31
CA LEU A 97 -13.63 17.12 -12.30
C LEU A 97 -13.89 16.69 -13.75
N ASN A 98 -14.37 15.46 -13.97
CA ASN A 98 -14.77 15.02 -15.31
C ASN A 98 -16.16 15.51 -15.69
N ASN A 99 -16.40 15.75 -16.98
CA ASN A 99 -17.72 16.05 -17.53
C ASN A 99 -18.44 14.79 -18.07
N ASP A 100 -18.06 13.61 -17.60
CA ASP A 100 -18.74 12.36 -17.91
C ASP A 100 -20.21 12.37 -17.45
N SER A 101 -21.01 11.51 -18.08
CA SER A 101 -22.41 11.28 -17.69
C SER A 101 -22.53 10.90 -16.21
N GLU A 102 -23.62 11.34 -15.57
CA GLU A 102 -23.89 11.04 -14.16
C GLU A 102 -23.90 9.53 -13.88
N PHE A 103 -24.40 8.74 -14.83
CA PHE A 103 -24.38 7.29 -14.75
C PHE A 103 -22.95 6.72 -14.69
N SER A 104 -22.03 7.19 -15.53
CA SER A 104 -20.63 6.76 -15.52
C SER A 104 -19.96 7.07 -14.18
N LYS A 105 -20.21 8.28 -13.65
CA LYS A 105 -19.71 8.69 -12.33
C LYS A 105 -20.23 7.79 -11.21
N LEU A 106 -21.52 7.46 -11.24
CA LEU A 106 -22.15 6.55 -10.26
C LEU A 106 -21.52 5.15 -10.30
N VAL A 107 -21.33 4.58 -11.49
CA VAL A 107 -20.70 3.26 -11.65
C VAL A 107 -19.29 3.26 -11.07
N TRP A 108 -18.48 4.27 -11.41
CA TRP A 108 -17.12 4.40 -10.88
C TRP A 108 -17.08 4.65 -9.37
N LEU A 109 -18.01 5.44 -8.84
CA LEU A 109 -18.18 5.66 -7.40
C LEU A 109 -18.46 4.36 -6.65
N VAL A 110 -19.35 3.51 -7.19
CA VAL A 110 -19.67 2.22 -6.60
C VAL A 110 -18.46 1.29 -6.63
N ILE A 111 -17.76 1.19 -7.77
CA ILE A 111 -16.54 0.38 -7.89
C ILE A 111 -15.48 0.84 -6.88
N LEU A 112 -15.26 2.16 -6.78
CA LEU A 112 -14.27 2.75 -5.89
C LEU A 112 -14.65 2.54 -4.42
N SER A 113 -15.93 2.64 -4.07
CA SER A 113 -16.44 2.35 -2.73
C SER A 113 -16.21 0.89 -2.33
N ILE A 114 -16.54 -0.06 -3.21
CA ILE A 114 -16.28 -1.49 -2.97
C ILE A 114 -14.79 -1.74 -2.76
N LEU A 115 -13.94 -1.14 -3.60
CA LEU A 115 -12.48 -1.25 -3.47
C LEU A 115 -12.00 -0.74 -2.10
N VAL A 116 -12.48 0.42 -1.65
CA VAL A 116 -12.13 0.99 -0.33
C VAL A 116 -12.57 0.07 0.80
N VAL A 117 -13.78 -0.49 0.74
CA VAL A 117 -14.29 -1.42 1.76
C VAL A 117 -13.42 -2.68 1.82
N LEU A 118 -13.07 -3.29 0.69
CA LEU A 118 -12.19 -4.47 0.65
C LEU A 118 -10.83 -4.19 1.31
N ILE A 119 -10.28 -3.00 1.08
CA ILE A 119 -8.98 -2.60 1.63
C ILE A 119 -9.08 -2.34 3.13
N LEU A 120 -10.13 -1.66 3.60
CA LEU A 120 -10.41 -1.48 5.03
C LEU A 120 -10.57 -2.82 5.75
N VAL A 121 -11.32 -3.76 5.17
CA VAL A 121 -11.47 -5.13 5.71
C VAL A 121 -10.11 -5.82 5.81
N GLY A 122 -9.27 -5.70 4.77
CA GLY A 122 -7.90 -6.22 4.79
C GLY A 122 -7.04 -5.62 5.91
N ILE A 123 -7.08 -4.29 6.09
CA ILE A 123 -6.34 -3.58 7.15
C ILE A 123 -6.80 -4.04 8.53
N VAL A 124 -8.12 -4.09 8.77
CA VAL A 124 -8.68 -4.49 10.07
C VAL A 124 -8.36 -5.95 10.38
N TYR A 125 -8.48 -6.84 9.39
CA TYR A 125 -8.12 -8.24 9.55
C TYR A 125 -6.64 -8.38 9.95
N MET A 126 -5.74 -7.68 9.26
CA MET A 126 -4.32 -7.70 9.56
C MET A 126 -3.98 -7.09 10.93
N ALA A 127 -4.59 -5.97 11.30
CA ALA A 127 -4.38 -5.35 12.61
C ALA A 127 -4.71 -6.34 13.75
N ARG A 128 -5.85 -7.05 13.63
CA ARG A 128 -6.26 -8.08 14.59
C ARG A 128 -5.31 -9.27 14.64
N THR A 129 -4.75 -9.69 13.50
CA THR A 129 -3.77 -10.79 13.49
C THR A 129 -2.48 -10.43 14.23
N GLU A 130 -2.02 -9.17 14.13
CA GLU A 130 -0.81 -8.74 14.80
C GLU A 130 -0.98 -8.55 16.30
N GLU A 131 -2.13 -8.06 16.76
CA GLU A 131 -2.45 -8.00 18.19
C GLU A 131 -2.41 -9.39 18.83
N ARG A 132 -2.95 -10.41 18.13
CA ARG A 132 -2.92 -11.80 18.58
C ARG A 132 -1.49 -12.35 18.65
N ASP A 133 -0.65 -12.05 17.66
CA ASP A 133 0.74 -12.49 17.65
C ASP A 133 1.60 -11.76 18.70
N ALA A 134 1.35 -10.47 18.92
CA ALA A 134 1.98 -9.69 19.98
C ALA A 134 1.60 -10.22 21.37
N ALA A 135 0.32 -10.52 21.60
CA ALA A 135 -0.17 -11.11 22.85
C ALA A 135 0.46 -12.49 23.12
N ARG A 136 0.55 -13.37 22.11
CA ARG A 136 1.23 -14.67 22.22
C ARG A 136 2.71 -14.54 22.55
N LYS A 137 3.39 -13.56 21.94
CA LYS A 137 4.81 -13.30 22.20
C LYS A 137 5.06 -12.70 23.58
N ALA A 138 4.13 -11.87 24.08
CA ALA A 138 4.15 -11.36 25.44
C ALA A 138 3.92 -12.50 26.47
N GLN A 139 2.95 -13.39 26.22
CA GLN A 139 2.73 -14.57 27.08
C GLN A 139 3.96 -15.49 27.15
N ARG A 140 4.61 -15.79 26.03
CA ARG A 140 5.86 -16.60 26.01
C ARG A 140 7.05 -15.95 26.74
N ARG A 141 7.01 -14.64 27.01
CA ARG A 141 8.02 -13.97 27.86
C ARG A 141 7.71 -14.09 29.35
N LEU A 142 6.46 -14.35 29.71
CA LEU A 142 5.99 -14.43 31.09
C LEU A 142 5.97 -15.88 31.61
N THR A 143 5.86 -16.87 30.73
CA THR A 143 6.04 -18.29 31.03
C THR A 143 7.24 -18.87 30.25
N PRO A 144 8.41 -19.06 30.89
CA PRO A 144 9.56 -19.73 30.30
C PRO A 144 9.34 -21.23 30.11
#